data_AF-A0A6P0VPR6-F1
#
_entry.id   AF-A0A6P0VPR6-F1
#
_cell.length_a   1.000
_cell.length_b   1.000
_cell.length_c   1.000
_cell.angle_alpha   90.00
_cell.angle_beta   90.00
_cell.angle_gamma   90.00
#
_symmetry.space_group_name_H-M   'P 1'
#
loop_
_entity.id
_entity.type
_entity.pdbx_description
1 polymer ?
#
loop_
_entity_poly.entity_id
_entity_poly.type
_entity_poly.pdbx_seq_one_letter_code
_entity_poly.pdbx_strand_id
1 'polypeptide(L)'
;YPPLLWQASTRSLKPLDTLGMLIGLEVDSQYEEAQVQLAPGDTIIYYTDGFTDAANQNGERFDEEQLVQAFRWACEHCSGSQEVLDYLFEQVQQFIGATNRNGDDMTLVVMQVKGN
;
A
#
# COMPACT_ATOMS: atom_id res chain seq x y z
N TYR A 1 -2.18 -4.79 7.77
CA TYR A 1 -2.90 -3.63 7.23
C TYR A 1 -3.63 -4.03 5.95
N PRO A 2 -4.82 -3.47 5.67
CA PRO A 2 -5.59 -3.84 4.50
C PRO A 2 -4.92 -3.35 3.20
N PRO A 3 -4.98 -4.10 2.09
CA PRO A 3 -4.59 -3.60 0.77
C PRO A 3 -5.36 -2.34 0.40
N LEU A 4 -4.76 -1.45 -0.39
CA LEU A 4 -5.42 -0.24 -0.88
C LEU A 4 -5.75 -0.38 -2.36
N LEU A 5 -6.97 0.00 -2.75
CA LEU A 5 -7.44 0.04 -4.13
C LEU A 5 -7.70 1.48 -4.57
N TRP A 6 -6.99 1.92 -5.61
CA TRP A 6 -7.31 3.08 -6.43
C TRP A 6 -8.33 2.71 -7.51
N GLN A 7 -9.48 3.38 -7.48
CA GLN A 7 -10.51 3.25 -8.51
C GLN A 7 -10.35 4.37 -9.53
N ALA A 8 -9.95 4.02 -10.76
CA ALA A 8 -9.61 5.01 -11.77
C ALA A 8 -10.81 5.83 -12.25
N SER A 9 -11.98 5.20 -12.34
CA SER A 9 -13.22 5.84 -12.81
C SER A 9 -13.70 6.97 -11.87
N THR A 10 -13.54 6.79 -10.57
CA THR A 10 -13.99 7.73 -9.53
C THR A 10 -12.87 8.56 -8.94
N ARG A 11 -11.60 8.23 -9.25
CA ARG A 11 -10.40 8.82 -8.65
C ARG A 11 -10.43 8.78 -7.12
N SER A 12 -10.82 7.62 -6.58
CA SER A 12 -10.98 7.41 -5.15
C SER A 12 -10.13 6.24 -4.67
N LEU A 13 -9.63 6.36 -3.44
CA LEU A 13 -8.97 5.27 -2.72
C LEU A 13 -9.95 4.60 -1.76
N LYS A 14 -9.85 3.28 -1.65
CA LYS A 14 -10.52 2.53 -0.59
C LYS A 14 -9.61 1.42 -0.04
N PRO A 15 -9.65 1.16 1.28
CA PRO A 15 -9.10 -0.07 1.82
C PRO A 15 -9.95 -1.26 1.37
N LEU A 16 -9.29 -2.39 1.14
CA LEU A 16 -9.91 -3.70 0.91
C LEU A 16 -9.76 -4.52 2.19
N ASP A 17 -10.66 -4.31 3.14
CA ASP A 17 -10.57 -4.92 4.47
C ASP A 17 -11.69 -5.94 4.71
N THR A 18 -11.39 -6.93 5.55
CA THR A 18 -12.30 -8.01 5.99
C THR A 18 -11.99 -8.35 7.43
N LEU A 19 -13.00 -8.78 8.21
CA LEU A 19 -12.74 -9.19 9.58
C LEU A 19 -12.03 -10.55 9.63
N GLY A 20 -11.08 -10.70 10.55
CA GLY A 20 -10.36 -11.94 10.78
C GLY A 20 -9.26 -11.76 11.81
N MET A 21 -8.91 -12.83 12.52
CA MET A 21 -7.77 -12.83 13.45
C MET A 21 -6.46 -13.11 12.72
N LEU A 22 -5.33 -12.92 13.40
CA LEU A 22 -4.06 -13.41 12.87
C LEU A 22 -4.10 -14.93 12.71
N ILE A 23 -3.52 -15.40 11.60
CA ILE A 23 -3.44 -16.83 11.31
C ILE A 23 -2.66 -17.54 12.42
N GLY A 24 -3.24 -18.62 12.94
CA GLY A 24 -2.61 -19.49 13.93
C GLY A 24 -2.77 -19.07 15.39
N LEU A 25 -3.56 -18.03 15.70
CA LEU A 25 -3.92 -17.69 17.08
C LEU A 25 -4.85 -18.74 17.71
N GLU A 26 -5.87 -19.16 16.97
CA GLU A 26 -6.83 -20.18 17.40
C GLU A 26 -7.09 -21.18 16.27
N VAL A 27 -7.37 -22.43 16.63
CA VAL A 27 -7.64 -23.52 15.66
C VAL A 27 -8.94 -23.26 14.89
N ASP A 28 -9.93 -22.65 15.56
CA ASP A 28 -11.27 -22.43 15.02
C ASP A 28 -11.50 -21.00 14.51
N SER A 29 -10.42 -20.24 14.27
CA SER A 29 -10.48 -18.88 13.74
C SER A 29 -11.31 -18.85 12.45
N GLN A 30 -12.32 -17.98 12.42
CA GLN A 30 -13.11 -17.66 11.24
C GLN A 30 -12.49 -16.45 10.52
N TYR A 31 -12.46 -16.51 9.20
CA TYR A 31 -11.97 -15.43 8.35
C TYR A 31 -13.09 -15.04 7.40
N GLU A 32 -13.39 -13.75 7.33
CA GLU A 32 -14.33 -13.26 6.34
C GLU A 32 -13.65 -13.13 4.98
N GLU A 33 -14.45 -13.31 3.93
CA GLU A 33 -14.03 -13.11 2.56
C GLU A 33 -14.89 -12.02 1.93
N ALA A 34 -14.26 -11.16 1.13
CA ALA A 34 -14.94 -10.14 0.34
C ALA A 34 -14.44 -10.16 -1.10
N GLN A 35 -15.24 -9.63 -2.01
CA GLN A 35 -14.94 -9.55 -3.43
C GLN A 35 -15.19 -8.15 -3.95
N VAL A 36 -14.34 -7.71 -4.88
CA VAL A 36 -14.46 -6.44 -5.59
C VAL A 36 -14.28 -6.68 -7.08
N GLN A 37 -15.14 -6.06 -7.89
CA GLN A 37 -14.95 -6.04 -9.34
C GLN A 37 -13.99 -4.92 -9.72
N LEU A 38 -12.93 -5.25 -10.44
CA LEU A 38 -11.96 -4.28 -10.96
C LEU A 38 -12.30 -3.86 -12.39
N ALA A 39 -11.96 -2.62 -12.72
CA ALA A 39 -12.08 -2.03 -14.04
C ALA A 39 -10.70 -1.59 -14.59
N PRO A 40 -10.56 -1.40 -15.93
CA PRO A 40 -9.33 -0.87 -16.51
C PRO A 40 -8.87 0.42 -15.83
N GLY A 41 -7.58 0.49 -15.51
CA GLY A 41 -6.95 1.60 -14.79
C GLY A 41 -6.95 1.46 -13.28
N ASP A 42 -7.74 0.56 -12.69
CA ASP A 42 -7.72 0.31 -11.25
C ASP A 42 -6.35 -0.25 -10.82
N THR A 43 -5.84 0.25 -9.70
CA THR A 43 -4.53 -0.12 -9.15
C THR A 43 -4.68 -0.57 -7.71
N ILE A 44 -4.11 -1.72 -7.35
CA ILE A 44 -4.08 -2.23 -5.97
C ILE A 44 -2.65 -2.28 -5.48
N ILE A 45 -2.45 -1.89 -4.21
CA ILE A 45 -1.22 -2.17 -3.49
C ILE A 45 -1.46 -3.11 -2.32
N TYR A 46 -0.53 -4.06 -2.15
CA TYR A 46 -0.38 -4.88 -0.96
C TYR A 46 0.95 -4.51 -0.32
N TYR A 47 0.96 -4.29 0.98
CA TYR A 47 2.14 -3.85 1.70
C TYR A 47 2.24 -4.49 3.08
N THR A 48 3.45 -4.49 3.61
CA THR A 48 3.78 -4.90 4.97
C THR A 48 3.93 -3.67 5.86
N ASP A 49 3.79 -3.87 7.16
CA ASP A 49 3.93 -2.83 8.18
C ASP A 49 5.31 -2.17 8.19
N GLY A 50 6.38 -2.88 7.80
CA GLY A 50 7.69 -2.27 7.60
C GLY A 50 7.71 -1.05 6.67
N PHE A 51 6.71 -0.89 5.78
CA PHE A 51 6.52 0.32 4.95
C PHE A 51 5.94 1.49 5.75
N THR A 52 5.00 1.21 6.65
CA THR A 52 4.31 2.21 7.50
C THR A 52 5.01 2.47 8.84
N ASP A 53 5.97 1.63 9.20
CA ASP A 53 6.76 1.71 10.43
C ASP A 53 8.10 2.39 10.22
N ALA A 54 8.46 2.62 8.95
CA ALA A 54 9.61 3.42 8.55
C ALA A 54 9.61 4.79 9.24
N ALA A 55 10.69 5.08 9.97
CA ALA A 55 10.80 6.31 10.75
C ALA A 55 11.88 7.25 10.20
N ASN A 56 11.62 8.55 10.25
CA ASN A 56 12.60 9.59 9.94
C ASN A 56 13.51 9.88 11.14
N GLN A 57 14.42 10.86 11.00
CA GLN A 57 15.39 11.24 12.05
C GLN A 57 14.77 11.82 13.32
N ASN A 58 13.52 12.29 13.25
CA ASN A 58 12.76 12.79 14.39
C ASN A 58 11.98 11.66 15.09
N GLY A 59 12.01 10.44 14.55
CA GLY A 59 11.20 9.32 15.03
C GLY A 59 9.75 9.35 14.55
N GLU A 60 9.41 10.21 13.58
CA GLU A 60 8.08 10.26 12.97
C GLU A 60 7.97 9.16 11.92
N ARG A 61 6.82 8.49 11.85
CA ARG A 61 6.57 7.37 10.93
C ARG A 61 6.07 7.85 9.57
N PHE A 62 6.41 7.12 8.51
CA PHE A 62 5.74 7.18 7.21
C PHE A 62 4.40 6.45 7.34
N ASP A 63 3.47 7.04 8.07
CA ASP A 63 2.21 6.39 8.44
C ASP A 63 1.28 6.13 7.24
N GLU A 64 0.14 5.51 7.53
CA GLU A 64 -0.87 5.19 6.51
C GLU A 64 -1.38 6.43 5.76
N GLU A 65 -1.47 7.59 6.43
CA GLU A 65 -1.94 8.81 5.79
C GLU A 65 -0.96 9.25 4.70
N GLN A 66 0.35 9.23 5.00
CA GLN A 66 1.39 9.52 4.02
C GLN A 66 1.42 8.50 2.87
N LEU A 67 1.25 7.20 3.17
CA LEU A 67 1.14 6.16 2.15
C LEU A 67 -0.04 6.39 1.22
N VAL A 68 -1.22 6.71 1.77
CA VAL A 68 -2.44 6.99 1.00
C VAL A 68 -2.24 8.21 0.09
N GLN A 69 -1.62 9.28 0.59
CA GLN A 69 -1.33 10.48 -0.19
C GLN A 69 -0.34 10.20 -1.32
N ALA A 70 0.77 9.50 -1.03
CA ALA A 70 1.76 9.12 -2.03
C ALA A 70 1.17 8.18 -3.08
N PHE A 71 0.39 7.18 -2.67
CA PHE A 71 -0.22 6.23 -3.60
C PHE A 71 -1.26 6.88 -4.50
N ARG A 72 -2.06 7.82 -3.97
CA ARG A 72 -2.96 8.64 -4.77
C ARG A 72 -2.18 9.41 -5.85
N TRP A 73 -1.13 10.11 -5.43
CA TRP A 73 -0.32 10.89 -6.35
C TRP A 73 0.27 10.00 -7.45
N ALA A 74 0.83 8.84 -7.09
CA ALA A 74 1.38 7.88 -8.04
C ALA A 74 0.34 7.41 -9.06
N CYS A 75 -0.87 7.08 -8.62
CA CYS A 75 -1.95 6.65 -9.52
C CYS A 75 -2.40 7.75 -10.50
N GLU A 76 -2.24 9.02 -10.14
CA GLU A 76 -2.61 10.16 -10.98
C GLU A 76 -1.49 10.56 -11.97
N HIS A 77 -0.23 10.20 -11.70
CA HIS A 77 0.94 10.73 -12.43
C HIS A 77 1.83 9.65 -13.08
N CYS A 78 1.81 8.41 -12.60
CA CYS A 78 2.60 7.31 -13.14
C CYS A 78 1.84 6.56 -14.23
N SER A 79 2.56 6.01 -15.20
CA SER A 79 1.97 5.34 -16.38
C SER A 79 1.79 3.84 -16.19
N GLY A 80 2.39 3.23 -15.16
CA GLY A 80 2.36 1.79 -14.96
C GLY A 80 2.67 1.35 -13.53
N SER A 81 2.35 0.09 -13.22
CA SER A 81 2.55 -0.49 -11.88
C SER A 81 3.99 -0.44 -11.38
N GLN A 82 4.98 -0.61 -12.27
CA GLN A 82 6.40 -0.51 -11.88
C GLN A 82 6.79 0.91 -11.47
N GLU A 83 6.33 1.93 -12.21
CA GLU A 83 6.59 3.33 -11.86
C GLU A 83 5.91 3.71 -10.54
N VAL A 84 4.70 3.19 -10.28
CA VAL A 84 4.03 3.36 -8.98
C VAL A 84 4.84 2.71 -7.85
N LEU A 85 5.36 1.50 -8.07
CA LEU A 85 6.19 0.80 -7.09
C LEU A 85 7.46 1.59 -6.77
N ASP A 86 8.19 1.99 -7.81
CA ASP A 86 9.45 2.71 -7.68
C ASP A 86 9.25 4.06 -6.99
N TYR A 87 8.20 4.80 -7.37
CA TYR A 87 7.84 6.06 -6.74
C TYR A 87 7.53 5.90 -5.25
N LEU A 88 6.72 4.90 -4.87
CA LEU A 88 6.37 4.67 -3.47
C LEU A 88 7.60 4.34 -2.63
N PHE A 89 8.51 3.49 -3.13
CA PHE A 89 9.77 3.24 -2.45
C PHE A 89 10.63 4.50 -2.36
N GLU A 90 10.69 5.31 -3.41
CA GLU A 90 11.41 6.59 -3.39
C GLU A 90 10.86 7.52 -2.30
N GLN A 91 9.53 7.64 -2.15
CA GLN A 91 8.92 8.48 -1.11
C GLN A 91 9.33 8.04 0.30
N VAL A 92 9.33 6.74 0.57
CA VAL A 92 9.77 6.21 1.88
C VAL A 92 11.27 6.48 2.10
N GLN A 93 12.11 6.26 1.09
CA GLN A 93 13.55 6.53 1.20
C GLN A 93 13.85 8.01 1.44
N GLN A 94 13.15 8.91 0.74
CA GLN A 94 13.24 10.35 0.94
C GLN A 94 12.78 10.75 2.35
N PHE A 95 11.70 10.14 2.85
CA PHE A 95 11.17 10.40 4.19
C PHE A 95 12.12 9.95 5.31
N ILE A 96 12.65 8.72 5.22
CA ILE A 96 13.60 8.15 6.21
C ILE A 96 14.90 8.98 6.24
N GLY A 97 15.35 9.45 5.08
CA GLY A 97 16.58 10.21 4.89
C GLY A 97 17.84 9.34 4.81
N ALA A 98 18.92 9.90 4.26
CA ALA A 98 20.12 9.15 3.88
C ALA A 98 20.91 8.50 5.04
N THR A 99 20.69 8.93 6.28
CA THR A 99 21.44 8.49 7.46
C THR A 99 20.71 7.44 8.29
N ASN A 100 19.40 7.30 8.11
CA ASN A 100 18.61 6.33 8.85
C ASN A 100 18.48 5.02 8.06
N ARG A 101 18.30 3.93 8.79
CA ARG A 101 18.02 2.62 8.20
C ARG A 101 16.65 2.18 8.70
N ASN A 102 15.88 1.55 7.82
CA ASN A 102 14.64 0.93 8.28
C ASN A 102 14.97 -0.24 9.20
N GLY A 103 14.22 -0.35 10.30
CA GLY A 103 14.40 -1.42 11.28
C GLY A 103 13.72 -2.73 10.91
N ASP A 104 12.83 -2.69 9.90
CA ASP A 104 11.97 -3.81 9.50
C ASP A 104 12.00 -4.03 7.98
N ASP A 105 11.58 -5.21 7.55
CA ASP A 105 11.53 -5.59 6.15
C ASP A 105 10.37 -4.88 5.43
N MET A 106 10.67 -4.23 4.31
CA MET A 106 9.66 -3.59 3.46
C MET A 106 9.32 -4.46 2.26
N THR A 107 8.05 -4.85 2.15
CA THR A 107 7.50 -5.50 0.97
C THR A 107 6.31 -4.72 0.44
N LEU A 108 6.31 -4.45 -0.87
CA LEU A 108 5.22 -3.80 -1.61
C LEU A 108 4.98 -4.56 -2.92
N VAL A 109 3.72 -4.85 -3.22
CA VAL A 109 3.27 -5.41 -4.50
C VAL A 109 2.26 -4.46 -5.11
N VAL A 110 2.47 -4.10 -6.38
CA VAL A 110 1.55 -3.25 -7.15
C VAL A 110 0.96 -4.05 -8.30
N MET A 111 -0.37 -4.09 -8.37
CA MET A 111 -1.12 -4.67 -9.48
C MET A 111 -1.95 -3.59 -10.15
N GLN A 112 -1.89 -3.50 -11.48
CA GLN A 112 -2.71 -2.57 -12.25
C GLN A 112 -3.48 -3.33 -13.33
N VAL A 113 -4.79 -3.06 -13.43
CA VAL A 113 -5.64 -3.62 -14.48
C VAL A 113 -5.42 -2.83 -15.76
N LYS A 114 -4.85 -3.45 -16.80
CA LYS A 114 -4.71 -2.82 -18.11
C LYS A 114 -6.03 -2.86 -18.88
N GLY A 115 -6.28 -1.82 -19.68
CA GLY A 115 -7.28 -1.88 -20.74
C GLY A 115 -6.80 -2.81 -21.86
N ASN A 116 -7.77 -3.42 -22.57
CA ASN A 116 -7.51 -4.10 -23.83
C ASN A 116 -7.25 -3.11 -24.96
#